data_AF-A0A7J5EHD8-F1
#
_entry.id   AF-A0A7J5EHD8-F1
#
_cell.length_a   1.000
_cell.length_b   1.000
_cell.length_c   1.000
_cell.angle_alpha   90.00
_cell.angle_beta   90.00
_cell.angle_gamma   90.00
#
_symmetry.space_group_name_H-M   'P 1'
#
loop_
_entity.id
_entity.type
_entity.pdbx_description
1 polymer ?
#
loop_
_entity_poly.entity_id
_entity_poly.type
_entity_poly.pdbx_seq_one_letter_code
_entity_poly.pdbx_strand_id
1 'polypeptide(L)'
;MTSDITALYGSPASVPCPFTQSEIGELERTSEMLVYVPAQVTANEMCAQFGFRSNVDFDADRLIRYTMTTESHWFVASTSPTPELMYRSAVAARRVFEDEGLHGMDVRRYLAFAAAFRRRFGQLPDQVYWTFLHGGSYDRSGISIIGFDAHGVLSHHGWMKDFKAKFVGSRYIVLAPRIEVRPETSELPRAYRGGGRSGREADMD
;
A
#
# COMPACT_ATOMS: atom_id res chain seq x y z
N MET A 1 -0.26 -19.20 -0.40
CA MET A 1 -1.10 -17.99 -0.60
C MET A 1 -2.40 -18.01 0.19
N THR A 2 -3.36 -18.93 -0.06
CA THR A 2 -4.55 -19.07 0.82
C THR A 2 -4.12 -19.37 2.26
N SER A 3 -3.09 -20.20 2.43
CA SER A 3 -2.40 -20.46 3.71
C SER A 3 -1.86 -19.21 4.41
N ASP A 4 -1.44 -18.21 3.65
CA ASP A 4 -0.80 -16.99 4.18
C ASP A 4 -1.83 -15.96 4.59
N ILE A 5 -2.91 -15.81 3.81
CA ILE A 5 -4.08 -15.05 4.23
C ILE A 5 -4.66 -15.67 5.49
N THR A 6 -4.85 -16.99 5.50
CA THR A 6 -5.47 -17.66 6.65
C THR A 6 -4.64 -17.51 7.91
N ALA A 7 -3.32 -17.55 7.79
CA ALA A 7 -2.46 -17.35 8.95
C ALA A 7 -2.34 -15.88 9.39
N LEU A 8 -2.55 -14.90 8.50
CA LEU A 8 -2.59 -13.48 8.87
C LEU A 8 -3.94 -13.06 9.44
N TYR A 9 -5.02 -13.56 8.86
CA TYR A 9 -6.36 -13.07 9.07
C TYR A 9 -7.33 -14.09 9.70
N GLY A 10 -6.90 -15.33 9.92
CA GLY A 10 -7.78 -16.43 10.34
C GLY A 10 -8.59 -16.97 9.16
N SER A 11 -9.92 -16.96 9.24
CA SER A 11 -10.79 -17.36 8.11
C SER A 11 -11.65 -16.18 7.64
N PRO A 12 -11.05 -15.13 7.06
CA PRO A 12 -11.84 -14.00 6.58
C PRO A 12 -12.69 -14.43 5.39
N ALA A 13 -13.83 -13.75 5.20
CA ALA A 13 -14.53 -13.78 3.91
C ALA A 13 -13.54 -13.25 2.84
N SER A 14 -12.96 -14.17 2.06
CA SER A 14 -11.91 -13.85 1.10
C SER A 14 -12.49 -13.77 -0.30
N VAL A 15 -12.14 -12.71 -1.03
CA VAL A 15 -12.36 -12.66 -2.47
C VAL A 15 -11.30 -13.53 -3.15
N PRO A 16 -11.64 -14.28 -4.22
CA PRO A 16 -10.66 -15.07 -4.96
C PRO A 16 -9.44 -14.25 -5.36
N CYS A 17 -8.25 -14.83 -5.24
CA CYS A 17 -7.02 -14.20 -5.70
C CYS A 17 -7.14 -13.96 -7.22
N PRO A 18 -7.01 -12.71 -7.71
CA PRO A 18 -7.14 -12.44 -9.13
C PRO A 18 -5.88 -12.81 -9.92
N PHE A 19 -4.82 -13.34 -9.31
CA PHE A 19 -3.57 -13.67 -9.98
C PHE A 19 -3.39 -15.18 -10.12
N THR A 20 -2.93 -15.59 -11.30
CA THR A 20 -2.47 -16.94 -11.62
C THR A 20 -1.15 -17.26 -10.92
N GLN A 21 -0.81 -18.55 -10.82
CA GLN A 21 0.48 -18.96 -10.24
C GLN A 21 1.68 -18.45 -11.04
N SER A 22 1.57 -18.35 -12.36
CA SER A 22 2.62 -17.78 -13.21
C SER A 22 2.82 -16.28 -12.96
N GLU A 23 1.73 -15.52 -12.82
CA GLU A 23 1.81 -14.09 -12.48
C GLU A 23 2.40 -13.88 -11.08
N ILE A 24 2.02 -14.72 -10.11
CA ILE A 24 2.61 -14.67 -8.76
C ILE A 24 4.11 -14.95 -8.82
N GLY A 25 4.54 -15.94 -9.61
CA GLY A 25 5.96 -16.21 -9.83
C GLY A 25 6.71 -15.06 -10.53
N GLU A 26 6.05 -14.32 -11.42
CA GLU A 26 6.60 -13.10 -12.02
C GLU A 26 6.82 -12.00 -10.96
N LEU A 27 5.83 -11.75 -10.11
CA LEU A 27 5.93 -10.78 -9.02
C LEU A 27 7.12 -11.08 -8.10
N GLU A 28 7.34 -12.36 -7.78
CA GLU A 28 8.50 -12.75 -6.96
C GLU A 28 9.82 -12.43 -7.65
N ARG A 29 9.89 -12.60 -8.97
CA ARG A 29 11.06 -12.28 -9.79
C ARG A 29 11.30 -10.79 -9.92
N THR A 30 10.25 -9.96 -9.91
CA THR A 30 10.34 -8.49 -10.00
C THR A 30 10.47 -7.80 -8.65
N SER A 31 10.70 -8.56 -7.56
CA SER A 31 10.76 -8.03 -6.19
C SER A 31 9.47 -7.31 -5.79
N GLU A 32 8.36 -7.93 -6.12
CA GLU A 32 7.02 -7.49 -5.77
C GLU A 32 6.31 -8.58 -4.95
N MET A 33 5.25 -8.17 -4.29
CA MET A 33 4.41 -9.07 -3.52
C MET A 33 2.95 -8.70 -3.65
N LEU A 34 2.13 -9.74 -3.62
CA LEU A 34 0.69 -9.58 -3.58
C LEU A 34 0.21 -9.50 -2.13
N VAL A 35 -0.63 -8.52 -1.84
CA VAL A 35 -1.14 -8.20 -0.51
C VAL A 35 -2.66 -8.22 -0.53
N TYR A 36 -3.25 -8.84 0.49
CA TYR A 36 -4.69 -8.91 0.69
C TYR A 36 -5.14 -7.95 1.79
N VAL A 37 -6.22 -7.21 1.54
CA VAL A 37 -6.89 -6.36 2.53
C VAL A 37 -8.34 -6.83 2.68
N PRO A 38 -8.76 -7.25 3.88
CA PRO A 38 -10.15 -7.64 4.12
C PRO A 38 -11.11 -6.44 4.12
N ALA A 39 -12.35 -6.67 3.70
CA ALA A 39 -13.46 -5.75 3.87
C ALA A 39 -13.74 -5.53 5.36
N GLN A 40 -14.20 -4.33 5.72
CA GLN A 40 -14.82 -4.05 7.02
C GLN A 40 -13.98 -4.33 8.29
N VAL A 41 -12.71 -4.71 8.17
CA VAL A 41 -11.77 -4.76 9.30
C VAL A 41 -11.13 -3.38 9.45
N THR A 42 -11.21 -2.83 10.66
CA THR A 42 -10.64 -1.54 11.05
C THR A 42 -9.12 -1.61 11.19
N ALA A 43 -8.46 -0.44 11.16
CA ALA A 43 -7.01 -0.38 11.37
C ALA A 43 -6.59 -0.88 12.77
N ASN A 44 -7.38 -0.60 13.81
CA ASN A 44 -7.11 -1.09 15.17
C ASN A 44 -7.24 -2.61 15.28
N GLU A 45 -8.28 -3.20 14.68
CA GLU A 45 -8.41 -4.66 14.62
C GLU A 45 -7.24 -5.30 13.87
N MET A 46 -6.79 -4.71 12.76
CA MET A 46 -5.59 -5.16 12.04
C MET A 46 -4.34 -5.07 12.91
N CYS A 47 -4.13 -3.96 13.64
CA CYS A 47 -3.01 -3.84 14.57
C CYS A 47 -3.04 -4.92 15.66
N ALA A 48 -4.20 -5.15 16.28
CA ALA A 48 -4.37 -6.17 17.31
C ALA A 48 -4.11 -7.58 16.74
N GLN A 49 -4.70 -7.90 15.59
CA GLN A 49 -4.55 -9.20 14.93
C GLN A 49 -3.11 -9.48 14.50
N PHE A 50 -2.40 -8.45 14.02
CA PHE A 50 -1.00 -8.59 13.62
C PHE A 50 -0.02 -8.40 14.78
N GLY A 51 -0.48 -8.10 16.00
CA GLY A 51 0.39 -7.80 17.13
C GLY A 51 1.29 -6.58 16.87
N PHE A 52 0.80 -5.58 16.13
CA PHE A 52 1.47 -4.30 16.01
C PHE A 52 1.10 -3.41 17.19
N ARG A 53 2.13 -2.98 17.94
CA ARG A 53 1.97 -1.89 18.90
C ARG A 53 1.90 -0.58 18.13
N SER A 54 1.00 0.32 18.49
CA SER A 54 0.88 1.63 17.84
C SER A 54 0.87 2.79 18.84
N ASN A 55 1.39 3.94 18.42
CA ASN A 55 1.36 5.19 19.19
C ASN A 55 0.03 5.96 19.02
N VAL A 56 -0.87 5.48 18.16
CA VAL A 56 -2.14 6.11 17.84
C VAL A 56 -3.29 5.12 17.99
N ASP A 57 -4.43 5.62 18.42
CA ASP A 57 -5.70 4.91 18.39
C ASP A 57 -6.46 5.32 17.13
N PHE A 58 -6.50 4.43 16.13
CA PHE A 58 -7.08 4.74 14.83
C PHE A 58 -8.61 4.85 14.83
N ASP A 59 -9.30 4.39 15.88
CA ASP A 59 -10.76 4.51 16.00
C ASP A 59 -11.14 5.80 16.73
N ALA A 60 -10.30 6.27 17.65
CA ALA A 60 -10.52 7.51 18.40
C ALA A 60 -10.01 8.76 17.68
N ASP A 61 -8.96 8.66 16.87
CA ASP A 61 -8.35 9.82 16.20
C ASP A 61 -9.17 10.29 14.99
N ARG A 62 -9.79 11.47 15.12
CA ARG A 62 -10.65 12.07 14.08
C ARG A 62 -9.90 12.77 12.95
N LEU A 63 -8.60 12.99 13.10
CA LEU A 63 -7.76 13.62 12.09
C LEU A 63 -7.33 12.61 11.03
N ILE A 64 -7.17 11.35 11.42
CA ILE A 64 -6.83 10.26 10.51
C ILE A 64 -8.09 9.80 9.79
N ARG A 65 -8.17 10.09 8.49
CA ARG A 65 -9.32 9.66 7.68
C ARG A 65 -8.85 8.75 6.57
N TYR A 66 -9.50 7.61 6.47
CA TYR A 66 -9.36 6.68 5.35
C TYR A 66 -10.75 6.11 5.04
N THR A 67 -10.97 5.75 3.78
CA THR A 67 -12.27 5.20 3.37
C THR A 67 -12.29 3.72 3.71
N MET A 68 -13.25 3.30 4.53
CA MET A 68 -13.53 1.88 4.70
C MET A 68 -14.09 1.33 3.40
N THR A 69 -13.41 0.32 2.86
CA THR A 69 -13.85 -0.40 1.67
C THR A 69 -14.91 -1.40 2.08
N THR A 70 -16.02 -1.41 1.34
CA THR A 70 -17.11 -2.39 1.50
C THR A 70 -16.71 -3.78 1.04
N GLU A 71 -15.65 -3.87 0.21
CA GLU A 71 -15.15 -5.10 -0.37
C GLU A 71 -13.68 -5.34 0.00
N SER A 72 -13.34 -6.62 0.10
CA SER A 72 -11.98 -7.10 0.22
C SER A 72 -11.27 -6.91 -1.11
N HIS A 73 -9.98 -6.63 -1.10
CA HIS A 73 -9.23 -6.42 -2.34
C HIS A 73 -7.79 -6.89 -2.24
N TRP A 74 -7.21 -7.08 -3.41
CA TRP A 74 -5.83 -7.46 -3.61
C TRP A 74 -5.06 -6.31 -4.27
N PHE A 75 -3.83 -6.09 -3.86
CA PHE A 75 -2.93 -5.14 -4.52
C PHE A 75 -1.51 -5.66 -4.54
N VAL A 76 -0.73 -5.19 -5.51
CA VAL A 76 0.71 -5.45 -5.63
C VAL A 76 1.48 -4.29 -5.02
N ALA A 77 2.54 -4.60 -4.29
CA ALA A 77 3.49 -3.62 -3.75
C ALA A 77 4.93 -4.15 -3.89
N SER A 78 5.90 -3.23 -3.92
CA SER A 78 7.32 -3.58 -3.89
C SER A 78 7.69 -4.28 -2.58
N THR A 79 8.59 -5.26 -2.65
CA THR A 79 9.24 -5.86 -1.49
C THR A 79 10.46 -5.09 -1.00
N SER A 80 10.63 -3.83 -1.42
CA SER A 80 11.67 -2.97 -0.86
C SER A 80 11.44 -2.73 0.64
N PRO A 81 12.46 -2.85 1.51
CA PRO A 81 12.34 -2.55 2.93
C PRO A 81 12.17 -1.06 3.22
N THR A 82 12.50 -0.20 2.25
CA THR A 82 12.32 1.25 2.34
C THR A 82 11.26 1.73 1.34
N PRO A 83 10.60 2.88 1.58
CA PRO A 83 9.68 3.46 0.60
C PRO A 83 10.43 3.79 -0.70
N GLU A 84 9.73 3.82 -1.83
CA GLU A 84 10.34 4.02 -3.15
C GLU A 84 10.64 5.50 -3.41
N LEU A 85 9.61 6.35 -3.41
CA LEU A 85 9.73 7.77 -3.76
C LEU A 85 10.30 8.59 -2.58
N MET A 86 11.49 8.20 -2.11
CA MET A 86 12.22 8.86 -1.02
C MET A 86 12.62 10.28 -1.36
N TYR A 87 12.65 11.13 -0.33
CA TYR A 87 13.08 12.53 -0.43
C TYR A 87 12.29 13.36 -1.46
N ARG A 88 11.04 12.96 -1.72
CA ARG A 88 10.06 13.72 -2.48
C ARG A 88 8.98 14.26 -1.54
N SER A 89 8.39 15.40 -1.88
CA SER A 89 7.19 15.88 -1.19
C SER A 89 6.00 14.98 -1.54
N ALA A 90 4.95 15.01 -0.71
CA ALA A 90 3.74 14.26 -1.01
C ALA A 90 3.10 14.73 -2.32
N VAL A 91 3.10 16.03 -2.59
CA VAL A 91 2.56 16.58 -3.85
C VAL A 91 3.31 16.04 -5.07
N ALA A 92 4.64 15.97 -5.01
CA ALA A 92 5.45 15.45 -6.10
C ALA A 92 5.23 13.94 -6.31
N ALA A 93 5.13 13.16 -5.22
CA ALA A 93 4.86 11.73 -5.31
C ALA A 93 3.46 11.44 -5.88
N ARG A 94 2.46 12.23 -5.49
CA ARG A 94 1.09 12.10 -6.00
C ARG A 94 1.00 12.32 -7.52
N ARG A 95 1.75 13.28 -8.07
CA ARG A 95 1.82 13.50 -9.53
C ARG A 95 2.34 12.27 -10.26
N VAL A 96 3.41 11.66 -9.75
CA VAL A 96 3.93 10.39 -10.29
C VAL A 96 2.85 9.31 -10.28
N PHE A 97 2.07 9.22 -9.22
CA PHE A 97 0.98 8.24 -9.15
C PHE A 97 -0.10 8.50 -10.19
N GLU A 98 -0.50 9.76 -10.36
CA GLU A 98 -1.50 10.15 -11.36
C GLU A 98 -1.01 9.90 -12.80
N ASP A 99 0.24 10.25 -13.10
CA ASP A 99 0.85 10.09 -14.43
C ASP A 99 1.06 8.62 -14.82
N GLU A 100 1.37 7.76 -13.84
CA GLU A 100 1.64 6.33 -14.05
C GLU A 100 0.42 5.43 -13.78
N GLY A 101 -0.74 5.99 -13.44
CA GLY A 101 -1.96 5.22 -13.14
C GLY A 101 -1.85 4.36 -11.87
N LEU A 102 -1.10 4.84 -10.88
CA LEU A 102 -0.83 4.16 -9.62
C LEU A 102 -1.72 4.68 -8.50
N HIS A 103 -1.78 3.92 -7.42
CA HIS A 103 -2.47 4.33 -6.21
C HIS A 103 -1.50 4.42 -5.04
N GLY A 104 -1.86 5.22 -4.03
CA GLY A 104 -1.11 5.26 -2.78
C GLY A 104 -1.69 4.36 -1.70
N MET A 105 -0.86 4.10 -0.69
CA MET A 105 -1.27 3.45 0.54
C MET A 105 -2.28 4.32 1.31
N ASP A 106 -3.32 3.70 1.83
CA ASP A 106 -4.03 4.18 3.02
C ASP A 106 -3.52 3.43 4.26
N VAL A 107 -4.06 3.75 5.45
CA VAL A 107 -3.63 3.10 6.70
C VAL A 107 -3.79 1.57 6.62
N ARG A 108 -4.94 1.07 6.17
CA ARG A 108 -5.22 -0.37 6.14
C ARG A 108 -4.34 -1.11 5.14
N ARG A 109 -4.13 -0.53 3.96
CA ARG A 109 -3.21 -1.08 2.96
C ARG A 109 -1.78 -1.14 3.48
N TYR A 110 -1.33 -0.09 4.16
CA TYR A 110 -0.01 -0.09 4.79
C TYR A 110 0.11 -1.18 5.86
N LEU A 111 -0.90 -1.34 6.73
CA LEU A 111 -0.92 -2.39 7.76
C LEU A 111 -0.89 -3.80 7.15
N ALA A 112 -1.71 -4.05 6.13
CA ALA A 112 -1.72 -5.33 5.41
C ALA A 112 -0.36 -5.62 4.76
N PHE A 113 0.23 -4.61 4.12
CA PHE A 113 1.57 -4.70 3.53
C PHE A 113 2.60 -5.02 4.61
N ALA A 114 2.62 -4.30 5.73
CA ALA A 114 3.57 -4.53 6.81
C ALA A 114 3.45 -5.94 7.41
N ALA A 115 2.24 -6.45 7.56
CA ALA A 115 2.00 -7.80 8.09
C ALA A 115 2.50 -8.87 7.11
N ALA A 116 2.16 -8.72 5.82
CA ALA A 116 2.62 -9.62 4.77
C ALA A 116 4.15 -9.57 4.61
N PHE A 117 4.75 -8.37 4.65
CA PHE A 117 6.18 -8.15 4.57
C PHE A 117 6.91 -8.83 5.73
N ARG A 118 6.44 -8.60 6.97
CA ARG A 118 7.03 -9.24 8.17
C ARG A 118 6.94 -10.75 8.12
N ARG A 119 5.84 -11.30 7.62
CA ARG A 119 5.70 -12.74 7.42
C ARG A 119 6.70 -13.28 6.41
N ARG A 120 6.91 -12.57 5.29
CA ARG A 120 7.81 -13.02 4.21
C ARG A 120 9.29 -12.87 4.57
N PHE A 121 9.66 -11.80 5.26
CA PHE A 121 11.06 -11.43 5.47
C PHE A 121 11.53 -11.48 6.94
N GLY A 122 10.64 -11.78 7.89
CA GLY A 122 10.98 -11.84 9.32
C GLY A 122 11.24 -10.49 9.98
N GLN A 123 11.05 -9.38 9.27
CA GLN A 123 11.31 -8.02 9.73
C GLN A 123 10.22 -7.04 9.29
N LEU A 124 10.07 -5.91 9.98
CA LEU A 124 9.10 -4.88 9.58
C LEU A 124 9.63 -4.06 8.39
N PRO A 125 8.78 -3.62 7.45
CA PRO A 125 9.20 -2.64 6.46
C PRO A 125 9.28 -1.25 7.10
N ASP A 126 9.92 -0.31 6.40
CA ASP A 126 10.01 1.11 6.76
C ASP A 126 10.49 1.36 8.20
N GLN A 127 11.31 0.47 8.74
CA GLN A 127 11.99 0.74 10.00
C GLN A 127 12.86 1.98 9.82
N VAL A 128 12.69 2.96 10.72
CA VAL A 128 13.34 4.28 10.69
C VAL A 128 13.05 5.14 9.45
N TYR A 129 12.06 4.76 8.63
CA TYR A 129 11.55 5.54 7.52
C TYR A 129 10.05 5.81 7.68
N TRP A 130 9.55 6.80 6.95
CA TRP A 130 8.14 7.16 6.97
C TRP A 130 7.56 7.14 5.57
N THR A 131 6.34 6.63 5.45
CA THR A 131 5.58 6.53 4.22
C THR A 131 4.40 7.50 4.26
N PHE A 132 4.30 8.35 3.25
CA PHE A 132 3.11 9.16 2.99
C PHE A 132 1.91 8.28 2.63
N LEU A 133 0.78 8.53 3.29
CA LEU A 133 -0.48 7.86 3.03
C LEU A 133 -1.38 8.70 2.12
N HIS A 134 -1.27 8.48 0.81
CA HIS A 134 -2.04 9.21 -0.21
C HIS A 134 -3.47 8.68 -0.41
N GLY A 135 -3.78 7.48 0.11
CA GLY A 135 -5.12 6.89 0.06
C GLY A 135 -6.06 7.38 1.17
N GLY A 136 -5.59 8.29 2.02
CA GLY A 136 -6.37 8.92 3.10
C GLY A 136 -6.14 10.43 3.16
N SER A 137 -6.61 11.06 4.23
CA SER A 137 -6.38 12.47 4.51
C SER A 137 -6.03 12.70 5.97
N TYR A 138 -5.28 13.76 6.24
CA TYR A 138 -4.96 14.23 7.60
C TYR A 138 -5.24 15.72 7.71
N ASP A 139 -6.31 16.08 8.43
CA ASP A 139 -6.83 17.45 8.45
C ASP A 139 -6.95 18.07 7.02
N ARG A 140 -7.19 19.37 6.89
CA ARG A 140 -7.37 20.05 5.60
C ARG A 140 -6.04 20.24 4.85
N SER A 141 -5.00 20.67 5.56
CA SER A 141 -3.71 21.07 4.95
C SER A 141 -2.64 19.98 5.02
N GLY A 142 -2.77 19.02 5.92
CA GLY A 142 -1.77 17.98 6.18
C GLY A 142 -1.94 16.69 5.38
N ILE A 143 -0.96 15.82 5.52
CA ILE A 143 -0.99 14.43 5.06
C ILE A 143 -0.50 13.51 6.17
N SER A 144 -1.07 12.31 6.25
CA SER A 144 -0.62 11.28 7.16
C SER A 144 0.72 10.70 6.70
N ILE A 145 1.66 10.57 7.62
CA ILE A 145 2.83 9.70 7.47
C ILE A 145 2.75 8.56 8.48
N ILE A 146 3.24 7.38 8.08
CA ILE A 146 3.25 6.19 8.92
C ILE A 146 4.56 5.43 8.74
N GLY A 147 5.04 4.77 9.79
CA GLY A 147 6.30 4.04 9.77
C GLY A 147 6.47 3.20 11.03
N PHE A 148 7.55 2.44 11.12
CA PHE A 148 7.94 1.78 12.37
C PHE A 148 9.16 2.48 12.96
N ASP A 149 9.08 2.83 14.24
CA ASP A 149 10.21 3.38 14.97
C ASP A 149 11.31 2.33 15.22
N ALA A 150 12.41 2.75 15.84
CA ALA A 150 13.53 1.87 16.17
C ALA A 150 13.18 0.73 17.16
N HIS A 151 12.02 0.81 17.82
CA HIS A 151 11.51 -0.20 18.76
C HIS A 151 10.40 -1.06 18.14
N GLY A 152 10.14 -0.91 16.84
CA GLY A 152 9.09 -1.63 16.12
C GLY A 152 7.67 -1.22 16.52
N VAL A 153 7.49 -0.01 17.05
CA VAL A 153 6.17 0.59 17.30
C VAL A 153 5.70 1.30 16.03
N LEU A 154 4.52 0.94 15.56
CA LEU A 154 3.84 1.60 14.46
C LEU A 154 3.50 3.03 14.88
N SER A 155 4.14 3.99 14.23
CA SER A 155 3.95 5.40 14.54
C SER A 155 3.23 6.11 13.41
N HIS A 156 2.32 6.99 13.77
CA HIS A 156 1.62 7.89 12.85
C HIS A 156 1.86 9.35 13.24
N HIS A 157 2.02 10.22 12.24
CA HIS A 157 2.03 11.67 12.43
C HIS A 157 1.35 12.40 11.27
N GLY A 158 0.87 13.61 11.56
CA GLY A 158 0.57 14.61 10.54
C GLY A 158 1.84 15.24 9.97
N TRP A 159 1.83 15.52 8.67
CA TRP A 159 2.95 16.13 7.96
C TRP A 159 2.50 17.20 6.94
N MET A 160 3.41 18.12 6.60
CA MET A 160 3.16 19.13 5.58
C MET A 160 3.36 18.56 4.17
N LYS A 161 2.35 18.70 3.29
CA LYS A 161 2.33 18.08 1.95
C LYS A 161 3.53 18.44 1.06
N ASP A 162 4.03 19.67 1.18
CA ASP A 162 5.13 20.19 0.37
C ASP A 162 6.51 19.97 0.99
N PHE A 163 6.57 19.54 2.25
CA PHE A 163 7.84 19.38 2.96
C PHE A 163 8.46 18.00 2.70
N LYS A 164 9.65 18.01 2.12
CA LYS A 164 10.47 16.80 1.88
C LYS A 164 11.47 16.58 3.01
N ALA A 165 11.69 15.33 3.38
CA ALA A 165 12.73 14.92 4.32
C ALA A 165 13.39 13.64 3.84
N LYS A 166 14.69 13.45 4.15
CA LYS A 166 15.48 12.31 3.64
C LYS A 166 14.99 10.96 4.14
N PHE A 167 14.25 10.95 5.25
CA PHE A 167 13.70 9.76 5.89
C PHE A 167 12.20 9.55 5.57
N VAL A 168 11.62 10.34 4.66
CA VAL A 168 10.21 10.23 4.27
C VAL A 168 10.12 9.94 2.77
N GLY A 169 9.24 9.03 2.38
CA GLY A 169 8.95 8.69 0.99
C GLY A 169 7.50 8.29 0.79
N SER A 170 7.19 7.76 -0.40
CA SER A 170 5.86 7.22 -0.71
C SER A 170 5.97 5.84 -1.30
N ARG A 171 5.05 4.97 -0.89
CA ARG A 171 4.84 3.66 -1.49
C ARG A 171 3.64 3.72 -2.43
N TYR A 172 3.85 3.28 -3.66
CA TYR A 172 2.74 3.05 -4.58
C TYR A 172 2.21 1.63 -4.39
N ILE A 173 0.98 1.43 -4.85
CA ILE A 173 0.39 0.12 -5.06
C ILE A 173 -0.12 0.06 -6.49
N VAL A 174 -0.15 -1.16 -7.02
CA VAL A 174 -0.91 -1.48 -8.22
C VAL A 174 -2.13 -2.26 -7.75
N LEU A 175 -3.31 -1.67 -7.89
CA LEU A 175 -4.53 -2.42 -7.67
C LEU A 175 -4.63 -3.44 -8.80
N ALA A 176 -4.95 -4.69 -8.46
CA ALA A 176 -5.41 -5.63 -9.48
C ALA A 176 -6.54 -4.94 -10.25
N PRO A 177 -6.63 -5.10 -11.58
CA PRO A 177 -7.64 -4.41 -12.36
C PRO A 177 -9.00 -4.56 -11.66
N ARG A 178 -9.59 -3.44 -11.22
CA ARG A 178 -11.01 -3.42 -10.90
C ARG A 178 -11.72 -3.55 -12.22
N ILE A 179 -11.84 -4.79 -12.65
CA ILE A 179 -12.89 -5.15 -13.55
C ILE A 179 -13.79 -6.00 -12.65
N GLU A 180 -15.05 -5.60 -12.46
CA GLU A 180 -16.05 -6.61 -12.15
C GLU A 180 -15.77 -7.78 -13.09
N VAL A 181 -15.39 -8.95 -12.57
CA VAL A 181 -15.04 -10.08 -13.44
C VAL A 181 -16.34 -10.53 -14.08
N ARG A 182 -16.69 -9.90 -15.20
CA ARG A 182 -17.77 -10.28 -16.08
C ARG A 182 -17.18 -11.13 -17.20
N PRO A 183 -17.93 -12.05 -17.83
CA PRO A 183 -17.42 -12.92 -18.89
C PRO A 183 -16.69 -12.16 -20.01
N GLU A 184 -17.04 -10.90 -20.25
CA GLU A 184 -16.48 -10.05 -21.30
C GLU A 184 -15.11 -9.44 -20.95
N THR A 185 -14.66 -9.60 -19.71
CA THR A 185 -13.50 -8.90 -19.16
C THR A 185 -12.40 -9.81 -18.66
N SER A 186 -12.67 -11.12 -18.61
CA SER A 186 -11.68 -12.16 -18.31
C SER A 186 -10.58 -12.27 -19.35
N GLU A 187 -10.84 -11.79 -20.58
CA GLU A 187 -9.91 -11.86 -21.71
C GLU A 187 -9.17 -10.55 -21.97
N LEU A 188 -9.47 -9.48 -21.21
CA LEU A 188 -8.80 -8.19 -21.43
C LEU A 188 -7.35 -8.23 -20.90
N PRO A 189 -6.36 -7.83 -21.71
CA PRO A 189 -4.99 -7.73 -21.26
C PRO A 189 -4.88 -6.68 -20.15
N ARG A 190 -4.26 -7.08 -19.03
CA ARG A 190 -4.12 -6.24 -17.84
C ARG A 190 -3.22 -5.03 -18.12
N ALA A 191 -3.45 -3.96 -17.36
CA ALA A 191 -2.51 -2.84 -17.29
C ALA A 191 -1.16 -3.35 -16.77
N TYR A 192 -0.24 -3.61 -17.70
CA TYR A 192 1.11 -4.09 -17.41
C TYR A 192 2.03 -2.90 -17.15
N ARG A 193 2.90 -2.99 -16.14
CA ARG A 193 4.07 -2.12 -16.05
C ARG A 193 5.20 -2.74 -16.86
N GLY A 194 5.47 -2.16 -18.03
CA GLY A 194 6.68 -2.48 -18.80
C GLY A 194 6.40 -2.99 -20.22
N GLY A 195 5.90 -2.12 -21.08
CA GLY A 195 5.85 -2.36 -22.52
C GLY A 195 5.90 -1.03 -23.25
N GLY A 196 7.12 -0.46 -23.34
CA GLY A 196 7.49 0.70 -24.15
C GLY A 196 6.38 1.71 -24.48
N ARG A 197 6.22 2.73 -23.63
CA ARG A 197 5.90 4.05 -24.16
C ARG A 197 7.17 4.88 -24.07
N SER A 198 7.75 5.12 -25.23
CA SER A 198 8.62 6.26 -25.48
C SER A 198 8.06 7.44 -24.68
N GLY A 199 8.91 8.02 -23.83
CA GLY A 199 8.62 9.32 -23.27
C GLY A 199 8.23 10.23 -24.43
N ARG A 200 7.06 10.85 -24.34
CA ARG A 200 6.90 12.14 -24.99
C ARG A 200 7.91 13.05 -24.27
N GLU A 201 9.08 13.16 -24.87
CA GLU A 201 9.77 14.43 -25.15
C GLU A 201 9.37 15.51 -24.13
N ALA A 202 10.22 15.99 -23.21
CA ALA A 202 11.60 16.39 -23.43
C ALA A 202 11.80 16.95 -24.85
N ASP A 203 10.89 17.84 -25.25
CA ASP A 203 11.08 18.93 -26.18
C ASP A 203 9.77 19.70 -26.21
N MET A 204 9.77 20.90 -25.64
CA MET A 204 9.10 22.12 -26.11
C MET A 204 9.32 23.20 -25.04
N ASP A 205 10.36 24.01 -25.29
CA ASP A 205 10.65 25.38 -24.84
C ASP A 205 10.36 25.81 -23.39
#